data_AF-A0A662DGZ8-F1
#
_entry.id   AF-A0A662DGZ8-F1
#
_cell.length_a   1.000
_cell.length_b   1.000
_cell.length_c   1.000
_cell.angle_alpha   90.00
_cell.angle_beta   90.00
_cell.angle_gamma   90.00
#
_symmetry.space_group_name_H-M   'P 1'
#
loop_
_entity.id
_entity.type
_entity.pdbx_description
1 polymer ?
#
loop_
_entity_poly.entity_id
_entity_poly.type
_entity_poly.pdbx_seq_one_letter_code
_entity_poly.pdbx_strand_id
1 'polypeptide(L)'
;MNVSNKTYIRQLVIGSVIFVLFGLSGSIITLAQGVDVDRLMLSEGWMYKPGRVILMAEIEIHEIGFDMLSYLKTLDPVYYDNLIEDMDDFEMCIKGYEEIVTDSEKKENVAKVKKIYLELKPLVFEIINLNQAYYNLQRRFIQKVNKLDDFIDEEIEFDLYSRPHDPELKKLVRAMNGIECETQQFAWRLICFLETGNQSEEKMARDNFKQLEYFVDELRKVATSLKEKKWAYVTEIMVLELKKVSVDLVAKKGELWKKLGLFKSKIDSIDKIIDQDIQKDIYR
;
A
#
# COMPACT_ATOMS: atom_id res chain seq x y z
N MET A 1 32.55 17.88 -7.31
CA MET A 1 31.26 18.19 -7.95
C MET A 1 30.27 18.59 -6.86
N ASN A 2 29.39 19.54 -7.15
CA ASN A 2 28.75 20.45 -6.20
C ASN A 2 27.85 19.78 -5.13
N VAL A 3 28.04 20.23 -3.88
CA VAL A 3 27.15 20.06 -2.70
C VAL A 3 25.68 20.46 -2.98
N SER A 4 25.46 21.22 -4.06
CA SER A 4 24.14 21.63 -4.56
C SER A 4 23.25 20.49 -5.06
N ASN A 5 23.80 19.35 -5.52
CA ASN A 5 22.97 18.25 -6.05
C ASN A 5 22.45 17.31 -4.95
N LYS A 6 23.22 17.08 -3.86
CA LYS A 6 22.80 16.23 -2.72
C LYS A 6 21.55 16.81 -2.04
N THR A 7 21.46 18.13 -1.86
CA THR A 7 20.27 18.80 -1.28
C THR A 7 19.05 18.73 -2.20
N TYR A 8 19.24 18.89 -3.51
CA TYR A 8 18.14 18.85 -4.49
C TYR A 8 17.51 17.47 -4.63
N ILE A 9 18.31 16.40 -4.62
CA ILE A 9 17.83 15.01 -4.74
C ILE A 9 17.14 14.55 -3.44
N ARG A 10 17.68 14.92 -2.28
CA ARG A 10 17.07 14.64 -0.97
C ARG A 10 15.73 15.39 -0.79
N GLN A 11 15.65 16.63 -1.28
CA GLN A 11 14.39 17.40 -1.35
C GLN A 11 13.42 16.85 -2.40
N LEU A 12 13.91 16.25 -3.49
CA LEU A 12 13.06 15.56 -4.47
C LEU A 12 12.45 14.29 -3.89
N VAL A 13 13.18 13.49 -3.11
CA VAL A 13 12.64 12.27 -2.49
C VAL A 13 11.63 12.63 -1.37
N ILE A 14 11.97 13.57 -0.49
CA ILE A 14 11.05 14.06 0.55
C ILE A 14 9.85 14.78 -0.08
N GLY A 15 10.07 15.56 -1.14
CA GLY A 15 9.03 16.26 -1.88
C GLY A 15 8.12 15.34 -2.69
N SER A 16 8.63 14.23 -3.23
CA SER A 16 7.83 13.25 -4.00
C SER A 16 6.96 12.39 -3.09
N VAL A 17 7.45 12.04 -1.89
CA VAL A 17 6.66 11.37 -0.85
C VAL A 17 5.50 12.27 -0.42
N ILE A 18 5.69 13.59 -0.38
CA ILE A 18 4.62 14.57 -0.07
C ILE A 18 3.70 14.82 -1.29
N PHE A 19 4.22 14.87 -2.52
CA PHE A 19 3.39 15.14 -3.70
C PHE A 19 2.48 13.97 -4.10
N VAL A 20 2.92 12.72 -3.85
CA VAL A 20 2.07 11.53 -4.01
C VAL A 20 1.01 11.43 -2.90
N LEU A 21 1.26 12.00 -1.71
CA LEU A 21 0.25 12.13 -0.66
C LEU A 21 -0.87 13.14 -1.00
N PHE A 22 -0.60 14.15 -1.84
CA PHE A 22 -1.60 15.18 -2.21
C PHE A 22 -2.22 15.02 -3.60
N GLY A 23 -1.58 14.30 -4.53
CA GLY A 23 -1.97 14.25 -5.95
C GLY A 23 -3.24 13.47 -6.31
N LEU A 24 -3.89 12.81 -5.35
CA LEU A 24 -5.11 12.02 -5.56
C LEU A 24 -6.36 12.62 -4.89
N SER A 25 -6.32 13.89 -4.47
CA SER A 25 -7.49 14.63 -3.95
C SER A 25 -8.40 15.19 -5.05
N GLY A 26 -7.90 15.30 -6.29
CA GLY A 26 -8.63 15.95 -7.39
C GLY A 26 -9.82 15.17 -7.97
N SER A 27 -9.92 13.87 -7.69
CA SER A 27 -10.98 13.01 -8.26
C SER A 27 -12.10 12.68 -7.26
N ILE A 28 -11.96 13.04 -5.98
CA ILE A 28 -12.88 12.67 -4.90
C ILE A 28 -13.93 13.79 -4.65
N ILE A 29 -13.68 15.01 -5.12
CA ILE A 29 -14.53 16.18 -4.85
C ILE A 29 -15.88 16.14 -5.59
N THR A 30 -16.10 15.23 -6.54
CA THR A 30 -17.35 15.20 -7.33
C THR A 30 -18.44 14.26 -6.78
N LEU A 31 -18.21 13.52 -5.69
CA LEU A 31 -19.23 12.65 -5.08
C LEU A 31 -19.77 13.17 -3.73
N ALA A 32 -19.20 14.25 -3.19
CA ALA A 32 -19.72 14.95 -2.02
C ALA A 32 -20.88 15.90 -2.39
N GLN A 33 -21.99 15.35 -2.89
CA GLN A 33 -23.29 15.99 -2.72
C GLN A 33 -24.07 15.17 -1.71
N GLY A 34 -23.91 15.55 -0.44
CA GLY A 34 -24.58 14.94 0.69
C GLY A 34 -26.09 14.90 0.49
N VAL A 35 -26.61 13.69 0.33
CA VAL A 35 -27.97 13.39 0.74
C VAL A 35 -27.89 13.12 2.24
N ASP A 36 -28.60 13.91 3.02
CA ASP A 36 -28.70 13.81 4.48
C ASP A 36 -29.56 12.57 4.81
N VAL A 37 -28.94 11.38 4.74
CA VAL A 37 -29.57 10.05 4.89
C VAL A 37 -30.23 9.90 6.27
N ASP A 38 -29.61 10.46 7.31
CA ASP A 38 -30.13 10.46 8.69
C ASP A 38 -31.50 11.13 8.82
N ARG A 39 -31.75 12.18 8.02
CA ARG A 39 -33.03 12.88 8.02
C ARG A 39 -34.16 12.11 7.34
N LEU A 40 -33.82 11.16 6.46
CA LEU A 40 -34.77 10.25 5.82
C LEU A 40 -35.08 9.04 6.70
N MET A 41 -34.10 8.58 7.49
CA MET A 41 -34.19 7.46 8.44
C MET A 41 -35.20 7.72 9.58
N LEU A 42 -35.32 8.96 10.05
CA LEU A 42 -36.10 9.33 11.26
C LEU A 42 -37.62 9.48 11.07
N SER A 43 -38.17 9.28 9.87
CA SER A 43 -39.64 9.33 9.70
C SER A 43 -40.29 7.97 9.92
N GLU A 44 -41.06 7.85 11.00
CA GLU A 44 -41.83 6.66 11.37
C GLU A 44 -42.69 6.18 10.19
N GLY A 45 -42.28 5.08 9.56
CA GLY A 45 -42.91 4.57 8.33
C GLY A 45 -41.95 4.31 7.17
N TRP A 46 -40.71 4.82 7.20
CA TRP A 46 -39.77 4.69 6.08
C TRP A 46 -39.16 3.30 5.89
N MET A 47 -38.91 2.57 6.98
CA MET A 47 -38.32 1.22 6.95
C MET A 47 -39.30 0.09 6.56
N TYR A 48 -40.60 0.36 6.42
CA TYR A 48 -41.60 -0.68 6.12
C TYR A 48 -41.72 -1.06 4.64
N LYS A 49 -40.92 -0.46 3.74
CA LYS A 49 -40.93 -0.78 2.32
C LYS A 49 -39.68 -1.59 1.95
N PRO A 50 -39.83 -2.83 1.43
CA PRO A 50 -38.70 -3.67 1.03
C PRO A 50 -37.70 -2.95 0.13
N GLY A 51 -38.19 -2.12 -0.80
CA GLY A 51 -37.35 -1.38 -1.73
C GLY A 51 -36.39 -0.39 -1.10
N ARG A 52 -36.71 0.15 0.09
CA ARG A 52 -35.84 1.13 0.76
C ARG A 52 -34.76 0.46 1.58
N VAL A 53 -35.12 -0.61 2.28
CA VAL A 53 -34.16 -1.38 3.09
C VAL A 53 -33.07 -1.98 2.19
N ILE A 54 -33.44 -2.47 1.00
CA ILE A 54 -32.46 -3.02 0.07
C ILE A 54 -31.62 -1.94 -0.64
N LEU A 55 -32.18 -0.75 -0.87
CA LEU A 55 -31.40 0.39 -1.39
C LEU A 55 -30.35 0.84 -0.37
N MET A 56 -30.68 0.85 0.93
CA MET A 56 -29.67 1.14 1.95
C MET A 56 -28.60 0.04 1.97
N ALA A 57 -28.98 -1.24 1.89
CA ALA A 57 -27.97 -2.30 1.77
C ALA A 57 -27.03 -2.15 0.56
N GLU A 58 -27.52 -1.60 -0.56
CA GLU A 58 -26.69 -1.25 -1.71
C GLU A 58 -25.71 -0.11 -1.38
N ILE A 59 -26.19 0.96 -0.76
CA ILE A 59 -25.35 2.09 -0.33
C ILE A 59 -24.26 1.59 0.63
N GLU A 60 -24.65 0.87 1.69
CA GLU A 60 -23.70 0.38 2.70
C GLU A 60 -22.62 -0.53 2.10
N ILE A 61 -22.95 -1.40 1.12
CA ILE A 61 -21.93 -2.27 0.51
C ILE A 61 -20.90 -1.46 -0.30
N HIS A 62 -21.29 -0.33 -0.89
CA HIS A 62 -20.38 0.59 -1.57
C HIS A 62 -19.54 1.40 -0.57
N GLU A 63 -20.14 1.87 0.52
CA GLU A 63 -19.44 2.61 1.59
C GLU A 63 -18.38 1.74 2.28
N ILE A 64 -18.68 0.46 2.57
CA ILE A 64 -17.67 -0.53 3.02
C ILE A 64 -16.46 -0.57 2.06
N GLY A 65 -16.72 -0.52 0.75
CA GLY A 65 -15.67 -0.47 -0.28
C GLY A 65 -14.84 0.81 -0.22
N PHE A 66 -15.51 1.95 -0.09
CA PHE A 66 -14.89 3.26 -0.01
C PHE A 66 -14.04 3.42 1.27
N ASP A 67 -14.61 3.13 2.43
CA ASP A 67 -13.96 3.33 3.72
C ASP A 67 -12.81 2.37 3.95
N MET A 68 -12.94 1.13 3.49
CA MET A 68 -11.82 0.20 3.48
C MET A 68 -10.64 0.73 2.65
N LEU A 69 -10.88 1.19 1.42
CA LEU A 69 -9.79 1.73 0.57
C LEU A 69 -9.21 3.03 1.13
N SER A 70 -10.05 3.89 1.70
CA SER A 70 -9.66 5.12 2.35
C SER A 70 -8.78 4.84 3.56
N TYR A 71 -9.20 3.95 4.47
CA TYR A 71 -8.41 3.54 5.63
C TYR A 71 -7.06 2.93 5.22
N LEU A 72 -7.03 2.04 4.23
CA LEU A 72 -5.79 1.41 3.78
C LEU A 72 -4.76 2.42 3.25
N LYS A 73 -5.24 3.54 2.68
CA LYS A 73 -4.41 4.59 2.09
C LYS A 73 -3.96 5.63 3.12
N THR A 74 -4.84 6.05 4.01
CA THR A 74 -4.59 7.17 4.95
C THR A 74 -4.16 6.71 6.34
N LEU A 75 -4.54 5.48 6.73
CA LEU A 75 -4.47 4.98 8.10
C LEU A 75 -5.21 5.86 9.11
N ASP A 76 -6.18 6.66 8.63
CA ASP A 76 -7.00 7.52 9.48
C ASP A 76 -8.07 6.68 10.19
N PRO A 77 -8.10 6.65 11.53
CA PRO A 77 -9.06 5.84 12.28
C PRO A 77 -10.52 6.18 11.98
N VAL A 78 -10.83 7.38 11.49
CA VAL A 78 -12.21 7.74 11.11
C VAL A 78 -12.77 6.77 10.06
N TYR A 79 -11.99 6.42 9.03
CA TYR A 79 -12.43 5.46 8.01
C TYR A 79 -12.48 4.02 8.54
N TYR A 80 -11.74 3.70 9.61
CA TYR A 80 -11.89 2.39 10.25
C TYR A 80 -13.19 2.33 11.04
N ASP A 81 -13.52 3.36 11.81
CA ASP A 81 -14.73 3.41 12.60
C ASP A 81 -15.97 3.38 11.71
N ASN A 82 -16.00 4.19 10.64
CA ASN A 82 -17.08 4.17 9.66
C ASN A 82 -17.21 2.80 8.96
N LEU A 83 -16.10 2.18 8.56
CA LEU A 83 -16.12 0.83 7.98
C LEU A 83 -16.80 -0.19 8.90
N ILE A 84 -16.63 -0.08 10.22
CA ILE A 84 -17.32 -0.97 11.17
C ILE A 84 -18.82 -0.65 11.22
N GLU A 85 -19.18 0.63 11.22
CA GLU A 85 -20.57 1.09 11.18
C GLU A 85 -21.29 0.61 9.91
N ASP A 86 -20.75 0.86 8.72
CA ASP A 86 -21.32 0.42 7.44
C ASP A 86 -21.47 -1.11 7.37
N MET A 87 -20.53 -1.84 7.97
CA MET A 87 -20.60 -3.31 8.05
C MET A 87 -21.79 -3.78 8.91
N ASP A 88 -22.01 -3.14 10.05
CA ASP A 88 -23.13 -3.47 10.93
C ASP A 88 -24.48 -3.01 10.33
N ASP A 89 -24.51 -1.84 9.67
CA ASP A 89 -25.68 -1.31 8.98
C ASP A 89 -26.07 -2.14 7.76
N PHE A 90 -25.09 -2.64 7.00
CA PHE A 90 -25.34 -3.60 5.92
C PHE A 90 -26.01 -4.88 6.46
N GLU A 91 -25.49 -5.45 7.55
CA GLU A 91 -26.06 -6.65 8.18
C GLU A 91 -27.50 -6.39 8.65
N MET A 92 -27.74 -5.24 9.28
CA MET A 92 -29.06 -4.82 9.72
C MET A 92 -30.03 -4.68 8.55
N CYS A 93 -29.62 -4.03 7.45
CA CYS A 93 -30.44 -3.85 6.27
C CYS A 93 -30.80 -5.20 5.62
N ILE A 94 -29.82 -6.08 5.41
CA ILE A 94 -30.07 -7.40 4.81
C ILE A 94 -30.98 -8.27 5.69
N LYS A 95 -30.83 -8.20 7.02
CA LYS A 95 -31.73 -8.89 7.95
C LYS A 95 -33.14 -8.31 7.91
N GLY A 96 -33.27 -6.98 7.95
CA GLY A 96 -34.57 -6.30 7.87
C GLY A 96 -35.30 -6.62 6.56
N TYR A 97 -34.58 -6.67 5.44
CA TYR A 97 -35.16 -7.04 4.15
C TYR A 97 -35.70 -8.48 4.15
N GLU A 98 -34.94 -9.43 4.72
CA GLU A 98 -35.36 -10.83 4.83
C GLU A 98 -36.66 -11.01 5.63
N GLU A 99 -36.81 -10.24 6.71
CA GLU A 99 -37.98 -10.30 7.60
C GLU A 99 -39.26 -9.78 6.92
N ILE A 100 -39.13 -8.81 6.00
CA ILE A 100 -40.27 -8.18 5.32
C ILE A 100 -40.64 -8.92 4.03
N VAL A 101 -39.66 -9.50 3.33
CA VAL A 101 -39.91 -10.14 2.04
C VAL A 101 -40.58 -11.51 2.22
N THR A 102 -41.65 -11.78 1.46
CA THR A 102 -42.39 -13.06 1.51
C THR A 102 -42.06 -13.98 0.35
N ASP A 103 -41.56 -13.43 -0.75
CA ASP A 103 -41.18 -14.13 -1.97
C ASP A 103 -39.99 -15.08 -1.75
N SER A 104 -40.15 -16.36 -2.14
CA SER A 104 -39.13 -17.38 -2.01
C SER A 104 -37.88 -17.12 -2.85
N GLU A 105 -38.02 -16.57 -4.06
CA GLU A 105 -36.86 -16.24 -4.92
C GLU A 105 -36.03 -15.14 -4.26
N LYS A 106 -36.69 -14.11 -3.72
CA LYS A 106 -36.01 -13.01 -3.02
C LYS A 106 -35.33 -13.48 -1.73
N LYS A 107 -35.96 -14.39 -0.96
CA LYS A 107 -35.32 -15.02 0.20
C LYS A 107 -34.09 -15.83 -0.19
N GLU A 108 -34.13 -16.54 -1.30
CA GLU A 108 -32.96 -17.27 -1.81
C GLU A 108 -31.81 -16.31 -2.18
N ASN A 109 -32.12 -15.19 -2.82
CA ASN A 109 -31.12 -14.18 -3.18
C ASN A 109 -30.51 -13.51 -1.94
N VAL A 110 -31.32 -13.21 -0.92
CA VAL A 110 -30.83 -12.74 0.38
C VAL A 110 -29.89 -13.76 1.02
N ALA A 111 -30.23 -15.06 0.98
CA ALA A 111 -29.36 -16.11 1.51
C ALA A 111 -28.01 -16.18 0.76
N LYS A 112 -28.00 -15.94 -0.57
CA LYS A 112 -26.77 -15.82 -1.36
C LYS A 112 -25.93 -14.62 -0.92
N VAL A 113 -26.55 -13.44 -0.78
CA VAL A 113 -25.87 -12.22 -0.30
C VAL A 113 -25.24 -12.46 1.07
N LYS A 114 -26.00 -12.97 2.04
CA LYS A 114 -25.51 -13.29 3.39
C LYS A 114 -24.33 -14.26 3.34
N LYS A 115 -24.39 -15.30 2.51
CA LYS A 115 -23.29 -16.25 2.37
C LYS A 115 -22.01 -15.58 1.85
N ILE A 116 -22.11 -14.73 0.83
CA ILE A 116 -20.95 -13.99 0.30
C ILE A 116 -20.41 -13.02 1.36
N TYR A 117 -21.30 -12.34 2.07
CA TYR A 117 -20.94 -11.38 3.11
C TYR A 117 -20.25 -12.02 4.32
N LEU A 118 -20.68 -13.22 4.74
CA LEU A 118 -20.01 -14.02 5.78
C LEU A 118 -18.55 -14.35 5.44
N GLU A 119 -18.21 -14.42 4.15
CA GLU A 119 -16.83 -14.59 3.68
C GLU A 119 -16.11 -13.24 3.49
N LEU A 120 -16.84 -12.15 3.24
CA LEU A 120 -16.32 -10.79 3.07
C LEU A 120 -15.85 -10.18 4.39
N LYS A 121 -16.67 -10.27 5.44
CA LYS A 121 -16.40 -9.70 6.77
C LYS A 121 -15.02 -10.10 7.33
N PRO A 122 -14.63 -11.38 7.41
CA PRO A 122 -13.28 -11.75 7.87
C PRO A 122 -12.17 -11.29 6.90
N LEU A 123 -12.44 -11.25 5.59
CA LEU A 123 -11.47 -10.82 4.57
C LEU A 123 -11.08 -9.35 4.75
N VAL A 124 -12.01 -8.47 5.17
CA VAL A 124 -11.74 -7.07 5.50
C VAL A 124 -10.66 -6.95 6.57
N PHE A 125 -10.83 -7.63 7.70
CA PHE A 125 -9.87 -7.61 8.80
C PHE A 125 -8.54 -8.26 8.44
N GLU A 126 -8.55 -9.33 7.64
CA GLU A 126 -7.32 -9.92 7.11
C GLU A 126 -6.52 -8.91 6.28
N ILE A 127 -7.19 -8.15 5.41
CA ILE A 127 -6.55 -7.12 4.58
C ILE A 127 -6.00 -5.98 5.44
N ILE A 128 -6.74 -5.52 6.44
CA ILE A 128 -6.28 -4.47 7.37
C ILE A 128 -4.99 -4.90 8.09
N ASN A 129 -5.00 -6.10 8.69
CA ASN A 129 -3.83 -6.64 9.38
C ASN A 129 -2.63 -6.80 8.43
N LEU A 130 -2.91 -7.25 7.20
CA LEU A 130 -1.89 -7.43 6.18
C LEU A 130 -1.26 -6.11 5.74
N ASN A 131 -2.07 -5.06 5.60
CA ASN A 131 -1.63 -3.72 5.26
C ASN A 131 -0.74 -3.13 6.35
N GLN A 132 -1.10 -3.31 7.63
CA GLN A 132 -0.25 -2.87 8.73
C GLN A 132 1.09 -3.61 8.77
N ALA A 133 1.08 -4.92 8.50
CA ALA A 133 2.31 -5.69 8.35
C ALA A 133 3.18 -5.21 7.16
N TYR A 134 2.55 -4.87 6.03
CA TYR A 134 3.21 -4.26 4.87
C TYR A 134 3.86 -2.92 5.22
N TYR A 135 3.15 -2.00 5.88
CA TYR A 135 3.70 -0.71 6.30
C TYR A 135 4.88 -0.87 7.27
N ASN A 136 4.82 -1.82 8.20
CA ASN A 136 5.93 -2.12 9.09
C ASN A 136 7.17 -2.63 8.33
N LEU A 137 6.98 -3.45 7.30
CA LEU A 137 8.07 -3.88 6.41
C LEU A 137 8.62 -2.71 5.58
N GLN A 138 7.76 -1.83 5.06
CA GLN A 138 8.17 -0.65 4.30
C GLN A 138 9.01 0.30 5.16
N ARG A 139 8.61 0.54 6.42
CA ARG A 139 9.42 1.32 7.38
C ARG A 139 10.79 0.68 7.63
N ARG A 140 10.83 -0.64 7.84
CA ARG A 140 12.09 -1.38 8.00
C ARG A 140 12.97 -1.29 6.75
N PHE A 141 12.39 -1.38 5.56
CA PHE A 141 13.08 -1.21 4.30
C PHE A 141 13.75 0.17 4.20
N ILE A 142 12.98 1.24 4.43
CA ILE A 142 13.50 2.62 4.41
C ILE A 142 14.60 2.81 5.46
N GLN A 143 14.43 2.28 6.67
CA GLN A 143 15.47 2.33 7.70
C GLN A 143 16.76 1.63 7.28
N LYS A 144 16.69 0.52 6.53
CA LYS A 144 17.89 -0.17 6.02
C LYS A 144 18.58 0.63 4.91
N VAL A 145 17.82 1.27 4.03
CA VAL A 145 18.35 2.18 3.01
C VAL A 145 19.09 3.34 3.68
N ASN A 146 18.43 4.04 4.61
CA ASN A 146 19.03 5.18 5.32
C ASN A 146 20.25 4.75 6.13
N LYS A 147 20.21 3.61 6.82
CA LYS A 147 21.36 3.12 7.58
C LYS A 147 22.58 2.84 6.70
N LEU A 148 22.37 2.36 5.48
CA LEU A 148 23.46 2.16 4.52
C LEU A 148 24.00 3.51 4.02
N ASP A 149 23.13 4.46 3.69
CA ASP A 149 23.48 5.83 3.29
C ASP A 149 24.30 6.55 4.39
N ASP A 150 23.79 6.55 5.62
CA ASP A 150 24.45 7.14 6.80
C ASP A 150 25.82 6.49 7.06
N PHE A 151 25.94 5.16 6.91
CA PHE A 151 27.22 4.47 7.05
C PHE A 151 28.23 4.90 5.99
N ILE A 152 27.80 5.12 4.76
CA ILE A 152 28.67 5.59 3.67
C ILE A 152 29.13 7.02 3.95
N ASP A 153 28.21 7.92 4.30
CA ASP A 153 28.51 9.32 4.57
C ASP A 153 29.41 9.51 5.81
N GLU A 154 29.08 8.88 6.93
CA GLU A 154 29.76 9.12 8.21
C GLU A 154 31.08 8.39 8.34
N GLU A 155 31.14 7.11 7.96
CA GLU A 155 32.29 6.25 8.23
C GLU A 155 33.30 6.22 7.08
N ILE A 156 32.84 6.49 5.86
CA ILE A 156 33.62 6.26 4.63
C ILE A 156 33.95 7.57 3.93
N GLU A 157 32.95 8.38 3.55
CA GLU A 157 33.18 9.63 2.83
C GLU A 157 34.09 10.58 3.63
N PHE A 158 33.87 10.72 4.94
CA PHE A 158 34.70 11.57 5.80
C PHE A 158 36.19 11.20 5.76
N ASP A 159 36.50 9.90 5.80
CA ASP A 159 37.88 9.40 5.72
C ASP A 159 38.48 9.61 4.32
N LEU A 160 37.68 9.39 3.27
CA LEU A 160 38.11 9.56 1.88
C LEU A 160 38.46 11.02 1.55
N TYR A 161 37.67 11.99 2.04
CA TYR A 161 37.98 13.42 1.85
C TYR A 161 39.28 13.85 2.52
N SER A 162 39.75 13.12 3.54
CA SER A 162 41.02 13.40 4.23
C SER A 162 42.28 12.94 3.47
N ARG A 163 42.13 12.22 2.33
CA ARG A 163 43.22 11.58 1.58
C ARG A 163 43.31 11.96 0.08
N PRO A 164 43.29 13.25 -0.30
CA PRO A 164 43.08 13.67 -1.69
C PRO A 164 44.16 13.27 -2.72
N HIS A 165 45.32 12.77 -2.29
CA HIS A 165 46.46 12.44 -3.15
C HIS A 165 46.75 10.93 -3.29
N ASP A 166 45.93 10.06 -2.72
CA ASP A 166 46.11 8.61 -2.81
C ASP A 166 45.62 8.10 -4.20
N PRO A 167 46.51 7.52 -5.04
CA PRO A 167 46.15 7.02 -6.36
C PRO A 167 45.21 5.81 -6.34
N GLU A 168 45.19 5.02 -5.27
CA GLU A 168 44.27 3.88 -5.10
C GLU A 168 42.87 4.30 -4.63
N LEU A 169 42.75 5.52 -4.08
CA LEU A 169 41.49 6.13 -3.64
C LEU A 169 40.42 6.18 -4.74
N LYS A 170 40.84 6.36 -6.00
CA LYS A 170 39.91 6.50 -7.13
C LYS A 170 39.02 5.26 -7.32
N LYS A 171 39.58 4.06 -7.12
CA LYS A 171 38.80 2.82 -7.26
C LYS A 171 37.84 2.63 -6.09
N LEU A 172 38.29 2.96 -4.89
CA LEU A 172 37.48 2.87 -3.68
C LEU A 172 36.31 3.87 -3.73
N VAL A 173 36.57 5.14 -4.06
CA VAL A 173 35.55 6.17 -4.29
C VAL A 173 34.55 5.74 -5.38
N ARG A 174 35.02 5.16 -6.49
CA ARG A 174 34.12 4.67 -7.53
C ARG A 174 33.18 3.58 -7.02
N ALA A 175 33.69 2.61 -6.25
CA ALA A 175 32.87 1.55 -5.67
C ALA A 175 31.83 2.13 -4.70
N MET A 176 32.24 3.05 -3.83
CA MET A 176 31.37 3.69 -2.85
C MET A 176 30.25 4.52 -3.49
N ASN A 177 30.58 5.39 -4.44
CA ASN A 177 29.59 6.17 -5.18
C ASN A 177 28.62 5.27 -5.95
N GLY A 178 29.11 4.13 -6.45
CA GLY A 178 28.28 3.10 -7.07
C GLY A 178 27.29 2.49 -6.09
N ILE A 179 27.74 2.11 -4.88
CA ILE A 179 26.87 1.58 -3.82
C ILE A 179 25.79 2.59 -3.44
N GLU A 180 26.15 3.85 -3.17
CA GLU A 180 25.21 4.91 -2.80
C GLU A 180 24.16 5.12 -3.89
N CYS A 181 24.62 5.34 -5.14
CA CYS A 181 23.75 5.59 -6.29
C CYS A 181 22.79 4.42 -6.53
N GLU A 182 23.32 3.19 -6.62
CA GLU A 182 22.50 2.01 -6.92
C GLU A 182 21.54 1.65 -5.78
N THR A 183 21.91 1.92 -4.51
CA THR A 183 21.00 1.75 -3.37
C THR A 183 19.79 2.69 -3.49
N GLN A 184 20.03 3.97 -3.77
CA GLN A 184 18.95 4.96 -3.91
C GLN A 184 18.07 4.65 -5.13
N GLN A 185 18.66 4.31 -6.28
CA GLN A 185 17.92 3.92 -7.48
C GLN A 185 17.09 2.66 -7.25
N PHE A 186 17.68 1.62 -6.67
CA PHE A 186 16.95 0.41 -6.30
C PHE A 186 15.76 0.71 -5.40
N ALA A 187 15.96 1.50 -4.34
CA ALA A 187 14.91 1.83 -3.39
C ALA A 187 13.75 2.58 -4.05
N TRP A 188 14.07 3.59 -4.85
CA TRP A 188 13.06 4.36 -5.56
C TRP A 188 12.27 3.49 -6.54
N ARG A 189 12.96 2.70 -7.38
CA ARG A 189 12.33 1.78 -8.35
C ARG A 189 11.44 0.74 -7.68
N LEU A 190 11.90 0.16 -6.57
CA LEU A 190 11.12 -0.81 -5.82
C LEU A 190 9.83 -0.19 -5.27
N ILE A 191 9.90 1.00 -4.67
CA ILE A 191 8.71 1.69 -4.16
C ILE A 191 7.75 2.04 -5.31
N CYS A 192 8.25 2.58 -6.43
CA CYS A 192 7.42 2.84 -7.61
C CYS A 192 6.70 1.59 -8.11
N PHE A 193 7.40 0.45 -8.17
CA PHE A 193 6.78 -0.83 -8.51
C PHE A 193 5.68 -1.22 -7.52
N LEU A 194 5.95 -1.13 -6.22
CA LEU A 194 4.99 -1.52 -5.18
C LEU A 194 3.74 -0.64 -5.20
N GLU A 195 3.86 0.65 -5.51
CA GLU A 195 2.70 1.56 -5.55
C GLU A 195 1.90 1.47 -6.85
N THR A 196 2.54 1.12 -7.97
CA THR A 196 1.89 1.18 -9.30
C THR A 196 1.64 -0.17 -9.96
N GLY A 197 2.30 -1.24 -9.51
CA GLY A 197 2.31 -2.53 -10.21
C GLY A 197 3.10 -2.54 -11.53
N ASN A 198 3.82 -1.46 -11.86
CA ASN A 198 4.52 -1.33 -13.13
C ASN A 198 5.72 -2.31 -13.21
N GLN A 199 5.59 -3.31 -14.06
CA GLN A 199 6.60 -4.36 -14.30
C GLN A 199 7.94 -3.81 -14.82
N SER A 200 7.93 -2.65 -15.49
CA SER A 200 9.16 -1.97 -15.90
C SER A 200 9.97 -1.50 -14.68
N GLU A 201 9.30 -0.95 -13.67
CA GLU A 201 9.93 -0.51 -12.42
C GLU A 201 10.50 -1.70 -11.65
N GLU A 202 9.79 -2.84 -11.63
CA GLU A 202 10.29 -4.07 -11.01
C GLU A 202 11.59 -4.54 -11.66
N LYS A 203 11.62 -4.57 -13.01
CA LYS A 203 12.81 -4.95 -13.76
C LYS A 203 13.98 -4.02 -13.46
N MET A 204 13.75 -2.70 -13.48
CA MET A 204 14.78 -1.71 -13.16
C MET A 204 15.30 -1.88 -11.74
N ALA A 205 14.41 -2.08 -10.75
CA ALA A 205 14.83 -2.36 -9.37
C ALA A 205 15.73 -3.60 -9.28
N ARG A 206 15.37 -4.70 -9.95
CA ARG A 206 16.20 -5.92 -10.00
C ARG A 206 17.56 -5.68 -10.64
N ASP A 207 17.62 -4.87 -11.69
CA ASP A 207 18.87 -4.56 -12.38
C ASP A 207 19.75 -3.62 -11.54
N ASN A 208 19.19 -2.60 -10.90
CA ASN A 208 19.91 -1.75 -9.94
C ASN A 208 20.44 -2.57 -8.75
N PHE A 209 19.68 -3.54 -8.25
CA PHE A 209 20.14 -4.40 -7.16
C PHE A 209 21.35 -5.27 -7.58
N LYS A 210 21.38 -5.77 -8.81
CA LYS A 210 22.56 -6.50 -9.33
C LYS A 210 23.77 -5.58 -9.47
N GLN A 211 23.57 -4.34 -9.89
CA GLN A 211 24.66 -3.34 -9.95
C GLN A 211 25.18 -2.99 -8.56
N LEU A 212 24.29 -2.88 -7.58
CA LEU A 212 24.67 -2.73 -6.17
C LEU A 212 25.54 -3.90 -5.71
N GLU A 213 25.13 -5.16 -5.95
CA GLU A 213 25.93 -6.34 -5.63
C GLU A 213 27.31 -6.32 -6.32
N TYR A 214 27.37 -5.86 -7.58
CA TYR A 214 28.63 -5.67 -8.29
C TYR A 214 29.54 -4.66 -7.60
N PHE A 215 29.03 -3.49 -7.19
CA PHE A 215 29.87 -2.48 -6.52
C PHE A 215 30.30 -2.90 -5.11
N VAL A 216 29.50 -3.70 -4.39
CA VAL A 216 29.91 -4.32 -3.13
C VAL A 216 31.09 -5.28 -3.34
N ASP A 217 31.05 -6.09 -4.39
CA ASP A 217 32.16 -6.99 -4.76
C ASP A 217 33.42 -6.20 -5.17
N GLU A 218 33.26 -5.12 -5.94
CA GLU A 218 34.37 -4.24 -6.28
C GLU A 218 34.99 -3.61 -5.03
N LEU A 219 34.19 -3.09 -4.10
CA LEU A 219 34.67 -2.55 -2.82
C LEU A 219 35.51 -3.58 -2.07
N ARG A 220 35.05 -4.84 -2.01
CA ARG A 220 35.78 -5.94 -1.37
C ARG A 220 37.14 -6.22 -2.01
N LYS A 221 37.23 -6.16 -3.35
CA LYS A 221 38.50 -6.39 -4.07
C LYS A 221 39.50 -5.26 -3.88
N VAL A 222 39.02 -4.02 -3.83
CA VAL A 222 39.89 -2.83 -3.75
C VAL A 222 40.22 -2.44 -2.31
N ALA A 223 39.52 -2.98 -1.32
CA ALA A 223 39.80 -2.80 0.09
C ALA A 223 41.13 -3.46 0.50
N THR A 224 42.13 -2.65 0.84
CA THR A 224 43.47 -3.12 1.19
C THR A 224 43.74 -3.04 2.69
N SER A 225 43.32 -1.95 3.33
CA SER A 225 43.52 -1.73 4.76
C SER A 225 42.51 -2.52 5.61
N LEU A 226 42.84 -2.76 6.88
CA LEU A 226 41.92 -3.41 7.82
C LEU A 226 40.60 -2.63 7.95
N LYS A 227 40.67 -1.30 7.93
CA LYS A 227 39.51 -0.40 7.99
C LYS A 227 38.62 -0.57 6.74
N GLU A 228 39.21 -0.53 5.55
CA GLU A 228 38.48 -0.72 4.29
C GLU A 228 37.84 -2.11 4.19
N LYS A 229 38.54 -3.15 4.64
CA LYS A 229 38.00 -4.52 4.68
C LYS A 229 36.80 -4.62 5.63
N LYS A 230 36.84 -3.90 6.76
CA LYS A 230 35.70 -3.78 7.66
C LYS A 230 34.54 -3.06 6.99
N TRP A 231 34.78 -1.98 6.25
CA TRP A 231 33.74 -1.29 5.48
C TRP A 231 33.08 -2.23 4.48
N ALA A 232 33.86 -2.92 3.64
CA ALA A 232 33.35 -3.87 2.67
C ALA A 232 32.45 -4.94 3.30
N TYR A 233 32.90 -5.52 4.42
CA TYR A 233 32.16 -6.53 5.16
C TYR A 233 30.83 -6.00 5.74
N VAL A 234 30.85 -4.81 6.34
CA VAL A 234 29.65 -4.20 6.92
C VAL A 234 28.64 -3.84 5.81
N THR A 235 29.11 -3.26 4.71
CA THR A 235 28.28 -2.96 3.54
C THR A 235 27.64 -4.23 2.98
N GLU A 236 28.40 -5.31 2.82
CA GLU A 236 27.88 -6.60 2.34
C GLU A 236 26.73 -7.10 3.23
N ILE A 237 26.90 -7.05 4.56
CA ILE A 237 25.83 -7.42 5.51
C ILE A 237 24.61 -6.53 5.33
N MET A 238 24.78 -5.22 5.25
CA MET A 238 23.66 -4.27 5.09
C MET A 238 22.90 -4.52 3.79
N VAL A 239 23.60 -4.77 2.68
CA VAL A 239 22.98 -5.09 1.38
C VAL A 239 22.26 -6.44 1.40
N LEU A 240 22.82 -7.45 2.08
CA LEU A 240 22.13 -8.74 2.27
C LEU A 240 20.85 -8.59 3.10
N GLU A 241 20.87 -7.78 4.15
CA GLU A 241 19.68 -7.47 4.94
C GLU A 241 18.64 -6.69 4.13
N LEU A 242 19.08 -5.72 3.33
CA LEU A 242 18.23 -4.96 2.41
C LEU A 242 17.54 -5.88 1.40
N LYS A 243 18.28 -6.84 0.82
CA LYS A 243 17.73 -7.86 -0.08
C LYS A 243 16.59 -8.64 0.59
N LYS A 244 16.82 -9.16 1.80
CA LYS A 244 15.82 -9.95 2.52
C LYS A 244 14.53 -9.17 2.73
N VAL A 245 14.63 -7.95 3.27
CA VAL A 245 13.43 -7.13 3.51
C VAL A 245 12.73 -6.72 2.22
N SER A 246 13.46 -6.50 1.12
CA SER A 246 12.83 -6.20 -0.19
C SER A 246 12.03 -7.38 -0.76
N VAL A 247 12.52 -8.61 -0.60
CA VAL A 247 11.80 -9.82 -1.04
C VAL A 247 10.53 -10.00 -0.22
N ASP A 248 10.62 -9.84 1.10
CA ASP A 248 9.47 -9.90 2.00
C ASP A 248 8.43 -8.82 1.65
N LEU A 249 8.89 -7.61 1.32
CA LEU A 249 8.03 -6.48 0.95
C LEU A 249 7.24 -6.76 -0.34
N VAL A 250 7.91 -7.28 -1.39
CA VAL A 250 7.26 -7.67 -2.65
C VAL A 250 6.24 -8.79 -2.42
N ALA A 251 6.62 -9.83 -1.67
CA ALA A 251 5.73 -10.95 -1.38
C ALA A 251 4.47 -10.47 -0.62
N LYS A 252 4.67 -9.60 0.39
CA LYS A 252 3.58 -9.07 1.21
C LYS A 252 2.62 -8.18 0.41
N LYS A 253 3.15 -7.32 -0.48
CA LYS A 253 2.32 -6.50 -1.38
C LYS A 253 1.54 -7.34 -2.38
N GLY A 254 2.14 -8.41 -2.93
CA GLY A 254 1.44 -9.34 -3.81
C GLY A 254 0.29 -10.07 -3.11
N GLU A 255 0.48 -10.47 -1.85
CA GLU A 255 -0.59 -11.03 -1.01
C GLU A 255 -1.73 -10.02 -0.81
N LEU A 256 -1.40 -8.76 -0.56
CA LEU A 256 -2.37 -7.67 -0.39
C LEU A 256 -3.19 -7.43 -1.67
N TRP A 257 -2.55 -7.33 -2.83
CA TRP A 257 -3.24 -7.19 -4.12
C TRP A 257 -4.19 -8.35 -4.41
N LYS A 258 -3.76 -9.59 -4.13
CA LYS A 258 -4.62 -10.77 -4.32
C LYS A 258 -5.88 -10.68 -3.45
N LYS A 259 -5.73 -10.32 -2.17
CA LYS A 259 -6.88 -10.19 -1.26
C LYS A 259 -7.78 -9.01 -1.63
N LEU A 260 -7.23 -7.87 -2.04
CA LEU A 260 -8.01 -6.73 -2.55
C LEU A 260 -8.82 -7.10 -3.81
N GLY A 261 -8.26 -7.91 -4.71
CA GLY A 261 -9.00 -8.44 -5.87
C GLY A 261 -10.17 -9.33 -5.45
N LEU A 262 -9.98 -10.19 -4.44
CA LEU A 262 -11.06 -11.02 -3.88
C LEU A 262 -12.13 -10.17 -3.18
N PHE A 263 -11.71 -9.15 -2.43
CA PHE A 263 -12.60 -8.19 -1.77
C PHE A 263 -13.50 -7.49 -2.80
N LYS A 264 -12.90 -6.88 -3.82
CA LYS A 264 -13.66 -6.24 -4.91
C LYS A 264 -14.64 -7.19 -5.58
N SER A 265 -14.19 -8.41 -5.92
CA SER A 265 -15.06 -9.40 -6.55
C SER A 265 -16.27 -9.79 -5.69
N LYS A 266 -16.14 -9.76 -4.37
CA LYS A 266 -17.23 -10.05 -3.44
C LYS A 266 -18.22 -8.88 -3.34
N ILE A 267 -17.72 -7.64 -3.23
CA ILE A 267 -18.54 -6.43 -3.30
C ILE A 267 -19.35 -6.42 -4.61
N ASP A 268 -18.68 -6.56 -5.76
CA ASP A 268 -19.31 -6.61 -7.09
C ASP A 268 -20.37 -7.73 -7.19
N SER A 269 -20.16 -8.87 -6.50
CA SER A 269 -21.12 -9.98 -6.51
C SER A 269 -22.37 -9.70 -5.67
N ILE A 270 -22.21 -9.05 -4.52
CA ILE A 270 -23.32 -8.65 -3.66
C ILE A 270 -24.15 -7.58 -4.37
N ASP A 271 -23.49 -6.53 -4.85
CA ASP A 271 -24.06 -5.43 -5.63
C ASP A 271 -24.91 -5.96 -6.80
N LYS A 272 -24.34 -6.84 -7.62
CA LYS A 272 -25.06 -7.46 -8.74
C LYS A 272 -26.34 -8.19 -8.31
N ILE A 273 -26.32 -8.94 -7.20
CA ILE A 273 -27.51 -9.66 -6.72
C ILE A 273 -28.56 -8.66 -6.24
N ILE A 274 -28.13 -7.63 -5.52
CA ILE A 274 -29.02 -6.56 -5.04
C ILE A 274 -29.70 -5.87 -6.22
N ASP A 275 -28.94 -5.40 -7.20
CA ASP A 275 -29.45 -4.66 -8.36
C ASP A 275 -30.34 -5.52 -9.26
N GLN A 276 -29.78 -6.65 -9.72
CA GLN A 276 -30.36 -7.41 -10.83
C GLN A 276 -31.42 -8.39 -10.37
N ASP A 277 -31.27 -8.95 -9.17
CA ASP A 277 -32.12 -10.05 -8.73
C ASP A 277 -33.11 -9.63 -7.64
N ILE A 278 -32.81 -8.57 -6.86
CA ILE A 278 -33.68 -8.09 -5.78
C ILE A 278 -34.43 -6.81 -6.19
N GLN A 279 -33.74 -5.81 -6.75
CA GLN A 279 -34.30 -4.50 -7.08
C GLN A 279 -35.02 -4.42 -8.44
N LYS A 280 -34.83 -5.40 -9.35
CA LYS A 280 -35.46 -5.45 -10.68
C LYS A 280 -36.98 -5.18 -10.72
N ASP A 281 -37.69 -5.55 -9.64
CA ASP A 281 -39.15 -5.46 -9.54
C ASP A 281 -39.63 -4.30 -8.64
N ILE A 282 -38.71 -3.53 -8.06
CA ILE A 282 -39.03 -2.41 -7.16
C ILE A 282 -39.26 -1.11 -7.95
N TYR A 283 -38.64 -0.97 -9.12
CA TYR A 283 -38.77 0.20 -10.01
C TYR A 283 -39.71 -0.01 -11.21
N ARG A 284 -40.48 -1.10 -11.22
CA ARG A 284 -41.56 -1.36 -12.21
C ARG A 284 -42.91 -0.95 -11.64
#